data_AF-A0A1S8JKT0-F1
#
_entry.id   AF-A0A1S8JKT0-F1
#
_cell.length_a   1.000
_cell.length_b   1.000
_cell.length_c   1.000
_cell.angle_alpha   90.00
_cell.angle_beta   90.00
_cell.angle_gamma   90.00
#
_symmetry.space_group_name_H-M   'P 1'
#
loop_
_entity.id
_entity.type
_entity.pdbx_description
1 polymer ?
#
loop_
_entity_poly.entity_id
_entity_poly.type
_entity_poly.pdbx_seq_one_letter_code
_entity_poly.pdbx_strand_id
1 'polypeptide(L)'
;GQKAFVEVKGMTLENKAIGAFPDAPTLRGLKHIGELTYAAQDGYAAYVLFIAQFEHLHLATIHEEMQPALADMVRHAQQSGVQILAYN
;
A
#
# COMPACT_ATOMS: atom_id res chain seq x y z
N GLY A 1 -8.03 23.02 5.40
CA GLY A 1 -7.65 21.75 4.77
C GLY A 1 -8.03 20.60 5.68
N GLN A 2 -8.32 19.43 5.13
CA GLN A 2 -8.57 18.21 5.90
C GLN A 2 -7.24 17.64 6.43
N LYS A 3 -7.23 17.12 7.67
CA LYS A 3 -6.05 16.42 8.21
C LYS A 3 -5.87 15.07 7.52
N ALA A 4 -4.63 14.70 7.23
CA ALA A 4 -4.32 13.46 6.51
C ALA A 4 -3.17 12.68 7.16
N PHE A 5 -3.23 11.36 7.05
CA PHE A 5 -2.13 10.44 7.31
C PHE A 5 -1.67 9.81 5.99
N VAL A 6 -0.36 9.74 5.80
CA VAL A 6 0.26 9.14 4.61
C VAL A 6 1.34 8.18 5.05
N GLU A 7 1.22 6.91 4.68
CA GLU A 7 2.29 5.93 4.82
C GLU A 7 3.02 5.79 3.48
N VAL A 8 4.33 5.99 3.48
CA VAL A 8 5.16 5.84 2.27
C VAL A 8 5.87 4.50 2.31
N LYS A 9 5.79 3.74 1.21
CA LYS A 9 6.44 2.43 1.04
C LYS A 9 7.29 2.41 -0.22
N GLY A 10 8.49 1.86 -0.13
CA GLY A 10 9.28 1.53 -1.31
C GLY A 10 8.73 0.29 -2.01
N MET A 11 8.72 0.32 -3.34
CA MET A 11 8.39 -0.83 -4.20
C MET A 11 9.62 -1.16 -5.02
N THR A 12 10.24 -2.29 -4.67
CA THR A 12 11.55 -2.75 -5.19
C THR A 12 11.43 -4.01 -6.02
N LEU A 13 10.38 -4.82 -5.81
CA LEU A 13 10.13 -6.02 -6.60
C LEU A 13 9.48 -5.63 -7.93
N GLU A 14 10.15 -5.99 -9.02
CA GLU A 14 9.75 -5.71 -10.39
C GLU A 14 9.84 -6.97 -11.24
N ASN A 15 8.89 -7.14 -12.15
CA ASN A 15 8.92 -8.17 -13.19
C ASN A 15 8.21 -7.67 -14.46
N LYS A 16 8.96 -7.39 -15.51
CA LYS A 16 8.45 -6.91 -16.81
C LYS A 16 7.56 -5.67 -16.66
N ALA A 17 8.07 -4.65 -15.97
CA ALA A 17 7.42 -3.38 -15.63
C ALA A 17 6.16 -3.51 -14.75
N ILE A 18 5.99 -4.65 -14.08
CA ILE A 18 4.99 -4.85 -13.02
C ILE A 18 5.70 -4.78 -11.67
N GLY A 19 5.37 -3.75 -10.90
CA GLY A 19 5.85 -3.54 -9.54
C GLY A 19 4.98 -4.27 -8.53
N ALA A 20 5.61 -4.87 -7.52
CA ALA A 20 4.90 -5.55 -6.46
C ALA A 20 5.42 -5.19 -5.06
N PHE A 21 4.51 -5.14 -4.08
CA PHE A 21 4.86 -5.02 -2.66
C PHE A 21 4.08 -6.08 -1.87
N PRO A 22 4.68 -6.80 -0.92
CA PRO A 22 6.06 -6.67 -0.46
C PRO A 22 7.00 -7.65 -1.19
N ASP A 23 8.29 -7.41 -1.10
CA ASP A 23 9.36 -8.31 -1.57
C ASP A 23 9.72 -9.40 -0.53
N ALA A 24 9.35 -9.20 0.74
CA ALA A 24 9.44 -10.17 1.83
C ALA A 24 8.31 -9.96 2.85
N PRO A 25 7.94 -10.96 3.67
CA PRO A 25 6.86 -10.81 4.64
C PRO A 25 7.09 -9.65 5.61
N THR A 26 6.06 -8.81 5.82
CA THR A 26 6.14 -7.60 6.64
C THR A 26 4.99 -7.48 7.63
N LEU A 27 5.28 -7.69 8.91
CA LEU A 27 4.31 -7.45 10.00
C LEU A 27 4.06 -5.95 10.22
N ARG A 28 5.07 -5.11 9.97
CA ARG A 28 4.93 -3.66 10.06
C ARG A 28 4.01 -3.11 8.96
N GLY A 29 4.09 -3.67 7.75
CA GLY A 29 3.16 -3.33 6.67
C GLY A 29 1.71 -3.58 7.07
N LEU A 30 1.40 -4.76 7.61
CA LEU A 30 0.07 -5.08 8.13
C LEU A 30 -0.39 -4.10 9.20
N LYS A 31 0.45 -3.84 10.20
CA LYS A 31 0.13 -2.92 11.31
C LYS A 31 -0.19 -1.51 10.80
N HIS A 32 0.66 -0.95 9.94
CA HIS A 32 0.50 0.43 9.48
C HIS A 32 -0.76 0.59 8.60
N ILE A 33 -1.08 -0.39 7.75
CA ILE A 33 -2.31 -0.35 6.94
C ILE A 33 -3.55 -0.47 7.83
N GLY A 34 -3.49 -1.29 8.88
CA GLY A 34 -4.52 -1.33 9.92
C GLY A 34 -4.69 0.02 10.62
N GLU A 35 -3.61 0.68 11.01
CA GLU A 35 -3.64 2.02 11.64
C GLU A 35 -4.25 3.08 10.70
N LEU A 36 -3.94 3.04 9.41
CA LEU A 36 -4.57 3.91 8.41
C LEU A 36 -6.07 3.61 8.22
N THR A 37 -6.46 2.35 8.33
CA THR A 37 -7.88 1.93 8.26
C THR A 37 -8.66 2.57 9.40
N TYR A 38 -8.14 2.50 10.64
CA TYR A 38 -8.75 3.19 11.78
C TYR A 38 -8.79 4.72 11.59
N ALA A 39 -7.71 5.32 11.08
CA ALA A 39 -7.69 6.76 10.81
C ALA A 39 -8.75 7.18 9.77
N ALA A 40 -8.96 6.39 8.72
CA ALA A 40 -9.99 6.64 7.73
C ALA A 40 -11.40 6.59 8.35
N GLN A 41 -11.65 5.60 9.22
CA GLN A 41 -12.91 5.45 9.94
C GLN A 41 -13.18 6.61 10.92
N ASP A 42 -12.12 7.18 11.51
CA ASP A 42 -12.18 8.37 12.37
C ASP A 42 -12.33 9.70 11.58
N GLY A 43 -12.47 9.64 10.25
CA GLY A 43 -12.73 10.80 9.40
C GLY A 43 -11.47 11.54 8.90
N TYR A 44 -10.29 10.99 9.13
CA TYR A 44 -9.06 11.50 8.52
C TYR A 44 -8.97 11.04 7.06
N ALA A 45 -8.34 11.86 6.21
CA ALA A 45 -7.90 11.35 4.92
C ALA A 45 -6.71 10.41 5.15
N ALA A 46 -6.70 9.22 4.56
CA ALA A 46 -5.66 8.21 4.77
C ALA A 46 -5.14 7.71 3.43
N TYR A 47 -3.82 7.63 3.30
CA TYR A 47 -3.15 7.24 2.05
C TYR A 47 -2.04 6.22 2.31
N VAL A 48 -1.93 5.23 1.44
CA VAL A 48 -0.69 4.48 1.24
C VAL A 48 -0.09 4.92 -0.09
N LEU A 49 1.15 5.37 -0.07
CA LEU A 49 1.90 5.80 -1.24
C LEU A 49 3.07 4.83 -1.49
N PHE A 50 2.97 4.06 -2.55
CA PHE A 50 4.05 3.23 -3.05
C PHE A 50 4.92 4.02 -4.03
N ILE A 51 6.22 4.05 -3.78
CA ILE A 51 7.23 4.64 -4.67
C ILE A 51 8.04 3.52 -5.30
N ALA A 52 7.81 3.28 -6.59
CA ALA A 52 8.59 2.37 -7.40
C ALA A 52 9.98 2.96 -7.67
N GLN A 53 11.02 2.14 -7.53
CA GLN A 53 12.42 2.57 -7.74
C GLN A 53 12.95 2.10 -9.11
N PHE A 54 12.12 2.15 -10.14
CA PHE A 54 12.48 1.71 -11.50
C PHE A 54 11.76 2.54 -12.57
N GLU A 55 12.38 2.64 -13.75
CA GLU A 55 12.05 3.63 -14.78
C GLU A 55 10.65 3.46 -15.38
N HIS A 56 10.20 2.21 -15.57
CA HIS A 56 8.92 1.90 -16.21
C HIS A 56 8.01 1.10 -15.27
N LEU A 57 6.85 1.67 -14.96
CA LEU A 57 5.81 1.03 -14.17
C LEU A 57 4.50 1.02 -14.98
N HIS A 58 4.09 -0.15 -15.45
CA HIS A 58 2.79 -0.34 -16.10
C HIS A 58 1.69 -0.72 -15.12
N LEU A 59 2.04 -1.45 -14.07
CA LEU A 59 1.11 -1.90 -13.04
C LEU A 59 1.83 -2.00 -11.71
N ALA A 60 1.22 -1.45 -10.66
CA ALA A 60 1.60 -1.69 -9.27
C ALA A 60 0.58 -2.64 -8.63
N THR A 61 1.06 -3.67 -7.94
CA THR A 61 0.20 -4.67 -7.29
C THR A 61 0.70 -5.05 -5.90
N ILE A 62 -0.15 -5.73 -5.14
CA ILE A 62 0.27 -6.44 -3.94
C ILE A 62 0.76 -7.84 -4.31
N HIS A 63 1.89 -8.25 -3.77
CA HIS A 63 2.46 -9.57 -3.97
C HIS A 63 1.74 -10.60 -3.09
N GLU A 64 0.56 -11.03 -3.53
CA GLU A 64 -0.33 -11.91 -2.75
C GLU A 64 0.32 -13.27 -2.44
N GLU A 65 1.08 -13.85 -3.36
CA GLU A 65 1.82 -15.11 -3.12
C GLU A 65 2.83 -14.99 -1.97
N MET A 66 3.46 -13.82 -1.81
CA MET A 66 4.42 -13.56 -0.72
C MET A 66 3.72 -13.38 0.62
N GLN A 67 2.61 -12.64 0.66
CA GLN A 67 1.89 -12.38 1.90
C GLN A 67 0.38 -12.15 1.65
N PRO A 68 -0.43 -13.22 1.62
CA PRO A 68 -1.87 -13.12 1.35
C PRO A 68 -2.61 -12.19 2.31
N ALA A 69 -2.27 -12.26 3.60
CA ALA A 69 -2.87 -11.41 4.63
C ALA A 69 -2.69 -9.90 4.35
N LEU A 70 -1.61 -9.50 3.67
CA LEU A 70 -1.38 -8.11 3.32
C LEU A 70 -2.27 -7.67 2.16
N ALA A 71 -2.51 -8.54 1.18
CA ALA A 71 -3.47 -8.29 0.10
C ALA A 71 -4.88 -8.09 0.67
N ASP A 72 -5.30 -8.96 1.59
CA ASP A 72 -6.60 -8.83 2.26
C ASP A 72 -6.72 -7.55 3.08
N MET A 73 -5.66 -7.19 3.82
CA MET A 73 -5.62 -5.94 4.59
C MET A 73 -5.70 -4.70 3.69
N VAL A 74 -5.01 -4.70 2.54
CA VAL A 74 -5.08 -3.59 1.56
C VAL A 74 -6.49 -3.47 0.97
N ARG A 75 -7.11 -4.60 0.58
CA ARG A 75 -8.50 -4.63 0.08
C ARG A 75 -9.45 -4.05 1.13
N HIS A 76 -9.31 -4.47 2.39
CA HIS A 76 -10.13 -3.97 3.49
C HIS A 76 -9.91 -2.48 3.76
N ALA A 77 -8.67 -2.02 3.73
CA ALA A 77 -8.32 -0.60 3.91
C ALA A 77 -8.95 0.27 2.81
N GLN A 78 -8.89 -0.16 1.54
CA GLN A 78 -9.55 0.54 0.43
C GLN A 78 -11.06 0.66 0.63
N GLN A 79 -11.71 -0.43 1.04
CA GLN A 79 -13.15 -0.43 1.35
C GLN A 79 -13.50 0.51 2.51
N SER A 80 -12.56 0.73 3.43
CA SER A 80 -12.71 1.63 4.58
C SER A 80 -12.35 3.08 4.29
N GLY A 81 -11.98 3.42 3.04
CA GLY A 81 -11.70 4.79 2.61
C GLY A 81 -10.22 5.16 2.50
N VAL A 82 -9.29 4.23 2.77
CA VAL A 82 -7.86 4.45 2.55
C VAL A 82 -7.57 4.49 1.06
N GLN A 83 -6.92 5.56 0.60
CA GLN A 83 -6.52 5.73 -0.79
C GLN A 83 -5.17 5.06 -1.03
N ILE A 84 -5.06 4.26 -2.09
CA ILE A 84 -3.81 3.59 -2.46
C ILE A 84 -3.26 4.24 -3.72
N LEU A 85 -2.03 4.73 -3.66
CA LEU A 85 -1.34 5.42 -4.73
C LEU A 85 -0.03 4.72 -5.05
N ALA A 86 0.35 4.73 -6.31
CA ALA A 86 1.65 4.24 -6.77
C ALA A 86 2.24 5.20 -7.81
N TYR A 87 3.51 5.54 -7.64
CA TYR A 87 4.28 6.41 -8.53
C TYR A 87 5.66 5.82 -8.77
N ASN A 88 6.22 6.06 -9.96
CA ASN A 88 7.60 5.79 -10.33
C ASN A 88 8.43 7.09 -10.38
#